data_AF-A0A803MVP3-F1
#
_entry.id   AF-A0A803MVP3-F1
#
_cell.length_a   1.000
_cell.length_b   1.000
_cell.length_c   1.000
_cell.angle_alpha   90.00
_cell.angle_beta   90.00
_cell.angle_gamma   90.00
#
_symmetry.space_group_name_H-M   'P 1'
#
loop_
_entity.id
_entity.type
_entity.pdbx_description
1 polymer ?
#
loop_
_entity_poly.entity_id
_entity_poly.type
_entity_poly.pdbx_seq_one_letter_code
_entity_poly.pdbx_strand_id
1 'polypeptide(L)'
;MLLAKALLLDDDVDCYVPDYSGTTAMSLLAKLCRKDKEWGKPPHRKNYISLEEQENSTNARIQDLEEHNPLLKEQNASTTKGTSSKLLYNLASFEREKCNFTKYGDEEPKLRILEEGQASNPGNNDAKAVGSCGKEEEAMTLNMVISSDDYNDGGRCGDDVDSGGNPMVFTAYIGAMFKNIKFSDVPINKNVQFNFLLSFAIDYTESSSSPTPTNGKFSIFWDHYNLIPSEVSSIKNKHPNVRVGVSLGGDSVSDHPAIFMPSSIDSWVSNAVSSLKDIINKYHLDGIDINYEHFERGSDTETFVECIGRLIKNLKENNIVNFVSIAPFNSDDVQKRYQALWKKYGKYIDYVNFQFYSYEQITSKSEFITYFKNETENYKDGMILASYISDGSTGLKPGKDFLTACEKLKEMNLLHGIFFWCADDSKALKFKHEVKAQELLAAP
;
A
#
# COMPACT_ATOMS: atom_id res chain seq x y z
N MET A 1 -27.95 -34.24 -4.03
CA MET A 1 -27.91 -33.77 -5.43
C MET A 1 -28.09 -32.26 -5.52
N LEU A 2 -29.15 -31.67 -4.95
CA LEU A 2 -29.34 -30.21 -4.88
C LEU A 2 -28.19 -29.50 -4.15
N LEU A 3 -27.71 -30.06 -3.03
CA LEU A 3 -26.57 -29.52 -2.29
C LEU A 3 -25.27 -29.48 -3.12
N ALA A 4 -25.03 -30.50 -3.95
CA ALA A 4 -23.84 -30.58 -4.78
C ALA A 4 -23.89 -29.66 -6.01
N LYS A 5 -25.10 -29.36 -6.51
CA LYS A 5 -25.30 -28.33 -7.54
C LYS A 5 -25.17 -26.92 -6.97
N ALA A 6 -25.61 -26.69 -5.74
CA ALA A 6 -25.43 -25.42 -5.05
C ALA A 6 -23.94 -25.11 -4.82
N LEU A 7 -23.15 -26.10 -4.40
CA LEU A 7 -21.70 -25.97 -4.18
C LEU A 7 -20.88 -25.74 -5.47
N LEU A 8 -21.44 -25.94 -6.66
CA LEU A 8 -20.79 -25.70 -7.95
C LEU A 8 -21.21 -24.39 -8.61
N LEU A 9 -22.23 -23.72 -8.07
CA LEU A 9 -22.75 -22.43 -8.55
C LEU A 9 -22.40 -21.29 -7.61
N ASP A 10 -21.71 -21.61 -6.51
CA ASP A 10 -21.28 -20.67 -5.50
C ASP A 10 -19.77 -20.43 -5.69
N ASP A 11 -19.43 -19.29 -6.27
CA ASP A 11 -18.05 -18.91 -6.61
C ASP A 11 -17.20 -18.67 -5.34
N ASP A 12 -17.81 -18.65 -4.15
CA ASP A 12 -17.17 -18.41 -2.86
C ASP A 12 -16.81 -19.72 -2.11
N VAL A 13 -17.10 -20.90 -2.66
CA VAL A 13 -16.79 -22.19 -2.02
C VAL A 13 -15.54 -22.83 -2.61
N ASP A 14 -14.45 -22.82 -1.85
CA ASP A 14 -13.20 -23.49 -2.24
C ASP A 14 -13.38 -25.02 -2.24
N CYS A 15 -13.59 -25.58 -3.43
CA CYS A 15 -13.99 -26.98 -3.62
C CYS A 15 -12.85 -28.00 -3.41
N TYR A 16 -11.63 -27.52 -3.14
CA TYR A 16 -10.43 -28.34 -2.95
C TYR A 16 -9.95 -28.41 -1.49
N VAL A 17 -10.57 -27.69 -0.56
CA VAL A 17 -10.20 -27.77 0.86
C VAL A 17 -10.66 -29.11 1.45
N PRO A 18 -9.76 -29.92 2.04
CA PRO A 18 -10.12 -31.18 2.67
C PRO A 18 -10.74 -30.94 4.06
N ASP A 19 -11.76 -31.72 4.41
CA ASP A 19 -12.27 -31.78 5.78
C ASP A 19 -11.29 -32.49 6.74
N TYR A 20 -11.64 -32.59 8.02
CA TYR A 20 -10.84 -33.31 9.03
C TYR A 20 -10.61 -34.80 8.74
N SER A 21 -11.31 -35.38 7.75
CA SER A 21 -11.10 -36.75 7.28
C SER A 21 -10.22 -36.83 6.01
N GLY A 22 -9.73 -35.70 5.51
CA GLY A 22 -8.98 -35.60 4.25
C GLY A 22 -9.87 -35.63 3.00
N THR A 23 -11.18 -35.46 3.13
CA THR A 23 -12.14 -35.55 2.03
C THR A 23 -12.50 -34.16 1.52
N THR A 24 -12.24 -33.86 0.25
CA THR A 24 -12.64 -32.58 -0.39
C THR A 24 -14.07 -32.63 -0.92
N ALA A 25 -14.70 -31.47 -1.10
CA ALA A 25 -16.01 -31.36 -1.75
C ALA A 25 -16.00 -32.00 -3.15
N MET A 26 -14.93 -31.82 -3.92
CA MET A 26 -14.73 -32.47 -5.22
C MET A 26 -14.62 -33.99 -5.14
N SER A 27 -13.97 -34.53 -4.12
CA SER A 27 -13.88 -35.98 -3.92
C SER A 27 -15.23 -36.61 -3.56
N LEU A 28 -16.06 -35.85 -2.82
CA LEU A 28 -17.42 -36.23 -2.44
C LEU A 28 -18.35 -36.18 -3.66
N LEU A 29 -18.22 -35.14 -4.49
CA LEU A 29 -18.89 -35.02 -5.79
C LEU A 29 -18.53 -36.19 -6.71
N ALA A 30 -17.25 -36.52 -6.87
CA ALA A 30 -16.80 -37.65 -7.68
C ALA A 30 -17.28 -39.01 -7.16
N LYS A 31 -17.49 -39.16 -5.84
CA LYS A 31 -18.12 -40.36 -5.24
C LYS A 31 -19.62 -40.41 -5.51
N LEU A 32 -20.31 -39.27 -5.48
CA LEU A 32 -21.73 -39.16 -5.79
C LEU A 32 -22.01 -39.43 -7.28
N CYS A 33 -21.19 -38.90 -8.19
CA CYS A 33 -21.31 -39.14 -9.63
C CYS A 33 -21.07 -40.61 -10.00
N ARG A 34 -20.21 -41.33 -9.28
CA ARG A 34 -20.00 -42.78 -9.48
C ARG A 34 -21.17 -43.65 -9.03
N LYS A 35 -22.07 -43.13 -8.19
CA LYS A 35 -23.25 -43.86 -7.69
C LYS A 35 -24.50 -43.67 -8.55
N ASP A 36 -24.51 -42.69 -9.45
CA ASP A 36 -25.67 -42.38 -10.28
C ASP A 36 -25.38 -42.62 -11.77
N LYS A 37 -25.98 -43.68 -12.34
CA LYS A 37 -25.78 -44.07 -13.75
C LYS A 37 -26.46 -43.13 -14.75
N GLU A 38 -27.25 -42.15 -14.29
CA GLU A 38 -28.00 -41.22 -15.15
C GLU A 38 -27.26 -39.87 -15.37
N TRP A 39 -26.09 -39.69 -14.77
CA TRP A 39 -25.28 -38.47 -14.92
C TRP A 39 -24.62 -38.43 -16.31
N GLY A 40 -25.30 -37.79 -17.26
CA GLY A 40 -24.87 -37.70 -18.66
C GLY A 40 -26.01 -37.70 -19.68
N LYS A 41 -27.26 -37.96 -19.26
CA LYS A 41 -28.43 -37.83 -20.15
C LYS A 41 -28.99 -36.41 -20.08
N PRO A 42 -29.11 -35.69 -21.20
CA PRO A 42 -29.76 -34.39 -21.21
C PRO A 42 -31.25 -34.54 -20.83
N PRO A 43 -31.81 -33.62 -20.02
CA PRO A 43 -33.21 -33.67 -19.65
C PRO A 43 -34.10 -33.46 -20.87
N HIS A 44 -35.22 -34.19 -20.92
CA HIS A 44 -36.21 -34.13 -21.99
C HIS A 44 -36.68 -32.69 -22.28
N ARG A 45 -36.72 -32.35 -23.57
CA ARG A 45 -37.13 -31.07 -24.16
C ARG A 45 -38.44 -30.52 -23.57
N LYS A 46 -38.41 -29.28 -23.10
CA LYS A 46 -39.52 -28.32 -23.25
C LYS A 46 -38.95 -26.95 -23.66
N ASN A 47 -39.28 -26.57 -24.89
CA ASN A 47 -39.33 -25.25 -25.54
C ASN A 47 -38.28 -24.19 -25.17
N TYR A 48 -37.22 -24.11 -25.98
CA TYR A 48 -36.51 -22.86 -26.23
C TYR A 48 -36.82 -22.41 -27.67
N ILE A 49 -37.18 -21.14 -27.80
CA ILE A 49 -37.35 -20.39 -29.07
C ILE A 49 -36.00 -20.39 -29.80
N SER A 50 -35.99 -20.51 -31.12
CA SER A 50 -34.73 -20.65 -31.87
C SER A 50 -33.91 -19.36 -31.81
N LEU A 51 -32.58 -19.48 -31.87
CA LEU A 51 -31.66 -18.33 -31.93
C LEU A 51 -31.97 -17.39 -33.10
N GLU A 52 -32.52 -17.94 -34.18
CA GLU A 52 -32.92 -17.21 -35.38
C GLU A 52 -34.16 -16.31 -35.13
N GLU A 53 -35.10 -16.76 -34.28
CA GLU A 53 -36.25 -15.93 -33.86
C GLU A 53 -35.83 -14.82 -32.87
N GLN A 54 -34.79 -15.05 -32.06
CA GLN A 54 -34.23 -14.01 -31.17
C GLN A 54 -33.45 -12.93 -31.93
N GLU A 55 -32.67 -13.30 -32.96
CA GLU A 55 -31.96 -12.33 -33.81
C GLU A 55 -32.95 -11.47 -34.62
N ASN A 56 -34.01 -12.08 -35.17
CA ASN A 56 -35.01 -11.34 -35.95
C ASN A 56 -35.81 -10.34 -35.09
N SER A 57 -36.15 -10.70 -33.85
CA SER A 57 -36.82 -9.78 -32.91
C SER A 57 -35.91 -8.63 -32.47
N THR A 58 -34.60 -8.83 -32.44
CA THR A 58 -33.63 -7.82 -32.01
C THR A 58 -33.36 -6.82 -33.14
N ASN A 59 -33.24 -7.30 -34.38
CA ASN A 59 -33.04 -6.45 -35.56
C ASN A 59 -34.25 -5.53 -35.83
N ALA A 60 -35.48 -6.02 -35.64
CA ALA A 60 -36.68 -5.19 -35.80
C ALA A 60 -36.74 -4.03 -34.77
N ARG A 61 -36.23 -4.24 -33.55
CA ARG A 61 -36.17 -3.22 -32.51
C ARG A 61 -35.08 -2.17 -32.75
N ILE A 62 -33.97 -2.55 -33.35
CA ILE A 62 -32.90 -1.61 -33.74
C ILE A 62 -33.39 -0.67 -34.84
N GLN A 63 -34.13 -1.21 -35.82
CA GLN A 63 -34.68 -0.42 -36.92
C GLN A 63 -35.70 0.63 -36.44
N ASP A 64 -36.54 0.29 -35.45
CA ASP A 64 -37.51 1.21 -34.85
C ASP A 64 -36.81 2.34 -34.04
N LEU A 65 -35.68 2.04 -33.37
CA LEU A 65 -34.88 3.02 -32.63
C LEU A 65 -34.11 3.98 -33.54
N GLU A 66 -33.69 3.54 -34.73
CA GLU A 66 -33.02 4.38 -35.72
C GLU A 66 -33.98 5.34 -36.45
N GLU A 67 -35.26 4.99 -36.58
CA GLU A 67 -36.28 5.87 -37.16
C GLU A 67 -36.70 7.01 -36.22
N HIS A 68 -36.62 6.80 -34.91
CA HIS A 68 -37.08 7.77 -33.90
C HIS A 68 -35.94 8.60 -33.27
N ASN A 69 -34.68 8.39 -33.67
CA ASN A 69 -33.54 9.14 -33.15
C ASN A 69 -32.48 9.44 -34.24
N PRO A 70 -32.55 10.61 -34.90
CA PRO A 70 -31.68 10.93 -36.04
C PRO A 70 -30.18 11.06 -35.70
N LEU A 71 -29.81 11.17 -34.41
CA LEU A 71 -28.40 11.19 -33.96
C LEU A 71 -27.74 9.80 -33.98
N LEU A 72 -28.51 8.71 -33.92
CA LEU A 72 -27.99 7.34 -34.02
C LEU A 72 -27.63 6.96 -35.47
N LYS A 73 -28.31 7.56 -36.44
CA LYS A 73 -28.12 7.29 -37.87
C LYS A 73 -26.77 7.80 -38.40
N GLU A 74 -26.24 8.89 -37.85
CA GLU A 74 -24.91 9.40 -38.19
C GLU A 74 -23.76 8.61 -37.54
N GLN A 75 -23.98 8.00 -36.37
CA GLN A 75 -22.96 7.18 -35.71
C GLN A 75 -22.77 5.79 -36.36
N ASN A 76 -23.81 5.23 -36.98
CA ASN A 76 -23.76 3.92 -37.63
C ASN A 76 -23.24 3.94 -39.08
N ALA A 77 -23.18 5.11 -39.74
CA ALA A 77 -22.60 5.22 -41.09
C ALA A 77 -21.05 5.19 -41.10
N SER A 78 -20.41 5.30 -39.93
CA SER A 78 -18.95 5.45 -39.78
C SER A 78 -18.20 4.15 -39.38
N THR A 79 -18.88 3.02 -39.20
CA THR A 79 -18.24 1.78 -38.72
C THR A 79 -18.29 0.67 -39.76
N THR A 80 -17.19 0.51 -40.50
CA THR A 80 -16.97 -0.67 -41.34
C THR A 80 -16.67 -1.90 -40.48
N LYS A 81 -17.56 -2.88 -40.57
CA LYS A 81 -17.45 -4.33 -40.27
C LYS A 81 -16.45 -4.74 -39.18
N GLY A 82 -16.98 -4.95 -37.98
CA GLY A 82 -16.41 -5.89 -37.01
C GLY A 82 -16.50 -5.43 -35.56
N THR A 83 -17.69 -5.31 -34.97
CA THR A 83 -17.83 -5.15 -33.50
C THR A 83 -19.25 -5.40 -32.97
N SER A 84 -19.84 -6.58 -33.22
CA SER A 84 -21.12 -6.96 -32.57
C SER A 84 -21.00 -7.24 -31.06
N SER A 85 -19.79 -7.33 -30.50
CA SER A 85 -19.59 -7.62 -29.06
C SER A 85 -19.60 -6.38 -28.16
N LYS A 86 -19.34 -5.17 -28.69
CA LYS A 86 -19.29 -3.93 -27.87
C LYS A 86 -20.67 -3.33 -27.60
N LEU A 87 -21.65 -3.56 -28.47
CA LEU A 87 -23.03 -3.06 -28.28
C LEU A 87 -23.80 -3.87 -27.22
N LEU A 88 -23.60 -5.19 -27.16
CA LEU A 88 -24.23 -6.08 -26.17
C LEU A 88 -23.82 -5.75 -24.73
N TYR A 89 -22.60 -5.24 -24.53
CA TYR A 89 -22.10 -4.91 -23.19
C TYR A 89 -22.72 -3.61 -22.64
N ASN A 90 -22.96 -2.61 -23.50
CA ASN A 90 -23.53 -1.33 -23.08
C ASN A 90 -25.06 -1.38 -22.88
N LEU A 91 -25.79 -2.20 -23.64
CA LEU A 91 -27.23 -2.43 -23.41
C LEU A 91 -27.49 -3.22 -22.12
N ALA A 92 -26.62 -4.19 -21.78
CA ALA A 92 -26.71 -4.95 -20.54
C ALA A 92 -26.31 -4.15 -19.28
N SER A 93 -25.61 -3.03 -19.41
CA SER A 93 -25.36 -2.11 -18.29
C SER A 93 -26.53 -1.15 -18.08
N PHE A 94 -27.18 -0.71 -19.16
CA PHE A 94 -28.32 0.20 -19.11
C PHE A 94 -29.60 -0.47 -18.56
N GLU A 95 -29.82 -1.77 -18.83
CA GLU A 95 -30.92 -2.51 -18.18
C GLU A 95 -30.62 -2.89 -16.71
N ARG A 96 -29.35 -2.98 -16.31
CA ARG A 96 -28.96 -3.23 -14.91
C ARG A 96 -29.18 -2.03 -13.99
N GLU A 97 -29.07 -0.80 -14.51
CA GLU A 97 -29.36 0.41 -13.73
C GLU A 97 -30.85 0.63 -13.44
N LYS A 98 -31.77 0.00 -14.21
CA LYS A 98 -33.22 0.04 -13.92
C LYS A 98 -33.66 -0.98 -12.85
N CYS A 99 -32.89 -2.02 -12.58
CA CYS A 99 -33.26 -3.08 -11.63
C CYS A 99 -32.81 -2.82 -10.17
N ASN A 100 -32.11 -1.72 -9.88
CA ASN A 100 -31.66 -1.40 -8.51
C ASN A 100 -32.41 -0.24 -7.82
N PHE A 101 -33.51 0.26 -8.41
CA PHE A 101 -34.42 1.21 -7.76
C PHE A 101 -35.79 0.59 -7.52
N THR A 102 -35.88 -0.35 -6.58
CA THR A 102 -37.13 -0.71 -5.88
C THR A 102 -36.79 -1.46 -4.59
N LYS A 103 -36.35 -0.73 -3.57
CA LYS A 103 -36.47 -1.11 -2.15
C LYS A 103 -35.95 0.06 -1.31
N TYR A 104 -36.83 1.00 -1.00
CA TYR A 104 -36.96 1.77 0.24
C TYR A 104 -37.94 2.91 -0.07
N GLY A 105 -38.99 3.00 0.73
CA GLY A 105 -40.11 3.92 0.51
C GLY A 105 -39.74 5.37 0.77
N ASP A 106 -40.46 6.22 0.03
CA ASP A 106 -40.93 7.56 0.35
C ASP A 106 -39.98 8.50 1.09
N GLU A 107 -39.28 9.34 0.31
CA GLU A 107 -39.21 10.81 0.51
C GLU A 107 -38.52 11.46 -0.70
N GLU A 108 -39.24 12.31 -1.45
CA GLU A 108 -38.71 13.09 -2.58
C GLU A 108 -37.78 14.22 -2.11
N PRO A 109 -36.58 14.39 -2.70
CA PRO A 109 -35.88 15.67 -2.66
C PRO A 109 -36.08 16.42 -3.99
N LYS A 110 -36.77 17.57 -3.88
CA LYS A 110 -36.93 18.58 -4.93
C LYS A 110 -35.59 19.06 -5.48
N LEU A 111 -35.35 18.86 -6.78
CA LEU A 111 -34.30 19.57 -7.52
C LEU A 111 -34.62 21.07 -7.59
N ARG A 112 -33.73 21.91 -7.05
CA ARG A 112 -33.67 23.34 -7.38
C ARG A 112 -32.79 23.55 -8.61
N ILE A 113 -33.43 24.00 -9.68
CA ILE A 113 -32.80 24.61 -10.85
C ILE A 113 -32.33 26.01 -10.41
N LEU A 114 -31.04 26.31 -10.57
CA LEU A 114 -30.55 27.69 -10.52
C LEU A 114 -30.42 28.19 -11.95
N GLU A 115 -31.30 29.12 -12.30
CA GLU A 115 -31.31 29.86 -13.56
C GLU A 115 -30.15 30.87 -13.62
N GLU A 116 -29.60 31.01 -14.81
CA GLU A 116 -28.67 32.05 -15.24
C GLU A 116 -29.35 33.43 -15.23
N GLY A 117 -28.65 34.43 -14.68
CA GLY A 117 -29.09 35.83 -14.64
C GLY A 117 -27.98 36.76 -15.15
N GLN A 118 -28.31 37.48 -16.21
CA GLN A 118 -27.47 38.31 -17.06
C GLN A 118 -26.85 39.56 -16.40
N ALA A 119 -25.67 39.92 -16.93
CA ALA A 119 -25.20 41.23 -17.37
C ALA A 119 -25.37 42.49 -16.48
N SER A 120 -24.23 43.13 -16.18
CA SER A 120 -24.04 44.56 -16.47
C SER A 120 -22.56 44.94 -16.44
N ASN A 121 -22.05 45.44 -17.56
CA ASN A 121 -20.87 46.30 -17.66
C ASN A 121 -21.40 47.69 -18.06
N PRO A 122 -20.78 48.81 -17.65
CA PRO A 122 -19.95 49.53 -18.63
C PRO A 122 -18.77 50.29 -18.01
N GLY A 123 -17.63 50.34 -18.72
CA GLY A 123 -17.10 51.59 -19.30
C GLY A 123 -15.60 51.77 -18.97
N ASN A 124 -14.68 51.47 -19.88
CA ASN A 124 -14.05 52.31 -20.93
C ASN A 124 -13.00 53.34 -20.42
N ASN A 125 -11.73 53.15 -20.79
CA ASN A 125 -10.93 54.07 -21.63
C ASN A 125 -9.43 53.67 -21.72
N ASP A 126 -8.99 53.38 -22.95
CA ASP A 126 -7.77 53.79 -23.67
C ASP A 126 -6.39 53.85 -22.96
N ALA A 127 -5.40 53.00 -23.30
CA ALA A 127 -4.54 52.96 -24.51
C ALA A 127 -3.35 53.96 -24.52
N LYS A 128 -2.11 53.46 -24.41
CA LYS A 128 -1.04 53.53 -25.45
C LYS A 128 0.36 53.19 -24.91
N ALA A 129 1.13 52.57 -25.81
CA ALA A 129 2.49 52.06 -25.65
C ALA A 129 3.61 53.11 -25.88
N VAL A 130 4.85 52.77 -25.50
CA VAL A 130 6.08 52.68 -26.34
C VAL A 130 7.37 53.04 -25.58
N GLY A 131 8.37 52.13 -25.67
CA GLY A 131 9.83 52.38 -25.70
C GLY A 131 10.53 52.46 -24.34
N SER A 132 11.81 52.13 -24.14
CA SER A 132 12.90 51.50 -24.90
C SER A 132 14.12 51.47 -23.96
N CYS A 133 14.94 50.41 -24.04
CA CYS A 133 16.41 50.34 -23.80
C CYS A 133 17.04 50.91 -22.51
N GLY A 134 17.85 50.09 -21.83
CA GLY A 134 18.87 50.54 -20.87
C GLY A 134 19.49 49.38 -20.07
N LYS A 135 20.76 49.07 -20.36
CA LYS A 135 21.63 48.17 -19.60
C LYS A 135 22.03 48.82 -18.27
N GLU A 136 22.33 48.04 -17.23
CA GLU A 136 23.62 48.06 -16.51
C GLU A 136 23.67 47.01 -15.38
N GLU A 137 24.86 46.42 -15.23
CA GLU A 137 25.31 45.54 -14.15
C GLU A 137 25.37 46.29 -12.82
N GLU A 138 25.16 45.61 -11.69
CA GLU A 138 26.13 45.61 -10.59
C GLU A 138 25.79 44.61 -9.48
N ALA A 139 26.86 44.09 -8.90
CA ALA A 139 26.92 43.05 -7.89
C ALA A 139 26.39 43.49 -6.52
N MET A 140 25.77 42.58 -5.77
CA MET A 140 25.50 42.74 -4.35
C MET A 140 26.20 41.65 -3.53
N THR A 141 27.26 42.09 -2.85
CA THR A 141 27.98 41.39 -1.79
C THR A 141 27.13 41.34 -0.51
N LEU A 142 27.03 40.16 0.08
CA LEU A 142 26.27 39.86 1.30
C LEU A 142 27.11 40.20 2.55
N ASN A 143 26.70 41.20 3.33
CA ASN A 143 27.31 41.51 4.63
C ASN A 143 26.57 40.77 5.76
N MET A 144 27.35 39.95 6.45
CA MET A 144 27.05 39.24 7.68
C MET A 144 27.12 40.21 8.87
N VAL A 145 26.09 40.26 9.72
CA VAL A 145 26.15 40.98 11.01
C VAL A 145 25.93 39.95 12.12
N ILE A 146 26.98 39.77 12.93
CA ILE A 146 26.96 39.11 14.22
C ILE A 146 26.79 40.21 15.27
N SER A 147 25.87 40.04 16.23
CA SER A 147 25.85 40.82 17.46
C SER A 147 25.71 39.86 18.64
N SER A 148 26.66 39.98 19.57
CA SER A 148 26.72 39.34 20.87
C SER A 148 26.06 40.20 21.96
N ASP A 149 25.90 39.58 23.14
CA ASP A 149 25.71 40.15 24.50
C ASP A 149 24.25 40.57 24.84
N ASP A 150 23.65 40.30 26.01
CA ASP A 150 24.20 40.15 27.36
C ASP A 150 23.26 39.36 28.31
N TYR A 151 23.87 38.87 29.40
CA TYR A 151 23.28 38.21 30.56
C TYR A 151 22.27 39.09 31.32
N ASN A 152 21.16 38.53 31.82
CA ASN A 152 20.52 39.03 33.04
C ASN A 152 19.75 37.93 33.80
N ASP A 153 20.05 37.84 35.09
CA ASP A 153 19.48 36.96 36.11
C ASP A 153 18.15 37.54 36.65
N GLY A 154 17.19 36.68 36.95
CA GLY A 154 15.87 37.06 37.43
C GLY A 154 14.95 35.85 37.60
N GLY A 155 15.02 35.21 38.77
CA GLY A 155 14.21 34.04 39.10
C GLY A 155 12.69 34.25 38.95
N ARG A 156 12.03 33.23 38.39
CA ARG A 156 10.60 32.98 38.55
C ARG A 156 10.33 31.49 38.58
N CYS A 157 9.43 31.12 39.47
CA CYS A 157 9.05 29.77 39.85
C CYS A 157 8.48 28.97 38.67
N GLY A 158 8.86 27.69 38.64
CA GLY A 158 8.08 26.53 38.17
C GLY A 158 7.19 26.72 36.95
N ASP A 159 7.72 26.32 35.82
CA ASP A 159 7.02 25.43 34.89
C ASP A 159 8.09 24.44 34.40
N ASP A 160 7.92 23.17 34.73
CA ASP A 160 8.67 22.09 34.07
C ASP A 160 8.32 22.17 32.59
N VAL A 161 9.16 22.83 31.82
CA VAL A 161 9.20 22.68 30.38
C VAL A 161 9.65 21.24 30.16
N ASP A 162 8.67 20.35 30.02
CA ASP A 162 8.84 19.06 29.39
C ASP A 162 9.67 19.30 28.14
N SER A 163 10.93 18.89 28.17
CA SER A 163 11.83 18.93 27.04
C SER A 163 11.31 17.88 26.06
N GLY A 164 10.21 18.23 25.39
CA GLY A 164 9.42 17.38 24.50
C GLY A 164 10.25 17.00 23.30
N GLY A 165 11.11 15.99 23.49
CA GLY A 165 11.72 15.27 22.40
C GLY A 165 10.62 14.63 21.57
N ASN A 166 10.82 14.56 20.25
CA ASN A 166 9.91 13.83 19.40
C ASN A 166 9.77 12.39 19.91
N PRO A 167 8.55 11.84 19.99
CA PRO A 167 8.34 10.49 20.50
C PRO A 167 9.12 9.49 19.65
N MET A 168 9.81 8.54 20.31
CA MET A 168 10.52 7.46 19.62
C MET A 168 9.55 6.58 18.83
N VAL A 169 10.05 6.00 17.74
CA VAL A 169 9.22 5.24 16.80
C VAL A 169 9.16 3.77 17.19
N PHE A 170 7.97 3.18 17.13
CA PHE A 170 7.78 1.73 17.22
C PHE A 170 7.03 1.23 15.98
N THR A 171 7.66 0.34 15.20
CA THR A 171 7.10 -0.12 13.92
C THR A 171 6.79 -1.63 13.95
N ALA A 172 5.61 -2.01 13.48
CA ALA A 172 5.13 -3.39 13.43
C ALA A 172 4.84 -3.81 11.98
N TYR A 173 5.59 -4.78 11.43
CA TYR A 173 5.19 -5.47 10.20
C TYR A 173 4.01 -6.40 10.48
N ILE A 174 3.00 -6.42 9.62
CA ILE A 174 1.74 -7.14 9.86
C ILE A 174 1.07 -7.61 8.55
N GLY A 175 0.52 -8.82 8.57
CA GLY A 175 -0.41 -9.33 7.57
C GLY A 175 0.17 -10.25 6.50
N ALA A 176 1.48 -10.49 6.49
CA ALA A 176 2.14 -11.29 5.45
C ALA A 176 1.81 -12.78 5.53
N MET A 177 1.45 -13.30 6.71
CA MET A 177 1.37 -14.75 6.95
C MET A 177 -0.07 -15.28 6.97
N PHE A 178 -1.08 -14.44 6.76
CA PHE A 178 -2.50 -14.82 6.81
C PHE A 178 -2.88 -15.56 8.09
N LYS A 179 -2.26 -15.19 9.23
CA LYS A 179 -2.51 -15.80 10.55
C LYS A 179 -3.70 -15.19 11.28
N ASN A 180 -4.65 -14.58 10.55
CA ASN A 180 -5.85 -13.95 11.09
C ASN A 180 -5.51 -12.92 12.19
N ILE A 181 -4.46 -12.11 11.96
CA ILE A 181 -4.05 -11.04 12.86
C ILE A 181 -4.90 -9.79 12.61
N LYS A 182 -5.28 -9.08 13.66
CA LYS A 182 -5.98 -7.79 13.59
C LYS A 182 -5.14 -6.69 14.21
N PHE A 183 -5.32 -5.45 13.77
CA PHE A 183 -4.67 -4.30 14.43
C PHE A 183 -4.98 -4.24 15.94
N SER A 184 -6.20 -4.60 16.33
CA SER A 184 -6.64 -4.63 17.73
C SER A 184 -5.94 -5.68 18.60
N ASP A 185 -5.29 -6.68 18.00
CA ASP A 185 -4.55 -7.71 18.74
C ASP A 185 -3.20 -7.17 19.23
N VAL A 186 -2.64 -6.17 18.54
CA VAL A 186 -1.30 -5.63 18.82
C VAL A 186 -1.38 -4.56 19.92
N PRO A 187 -0.62 -4.68 21.02
CA PRO A 187 -0.63 -3.68 22.08
C PRO A 187 0.03 -2.38 21.60
N ILE A 188 -0.62 -1.26 21.89
CA ILE A 188 -0.17 0.09 21.49
C ILE A 188 0.03 0.94 22.74
N ASN A 189 1.27 1.36 22.97
CA ASN A 189 1.60 2.39 23.94
C ASN A 189 1.35 3.77 23.33
N LYS A 190 0.61 4.64 24.02
CA LYS A 190 0.25 5.98 23.53
C LYS A 190 1.43 6.98 23.51
N ASN A 191 2.52 6.66 24.20
CA ASN A 191 3.68 7.54 24.36
C ASN A 191 4.79 7.29 23.31
N VAL A 192 4.54 6.43 22.32
CA VAL A 192 5.43 6.22 21.17
C VAL A 192 4.74 6.62 19.89
N GLN A 193 5.50 6.98 18.84
CA GLN A 193 4.95 7.06 17.49
C GLN A 193 4.83 5.63 16.95
N PHE A 194 3.61 5.12 16.84
CA PHE A 194 3.38 3.74 16.43
C PHE A 194 3.13 3.69 14.91
N ASN A 195 3.86 2.85 14.20
CA ASN A 195 3.64 2.60 12.77
C ASN A 195 3.26 1.12 12.56
N PHE A 196 2.15 0.86 11.89
CA PHE A 196 1.93 -0.44 11.26
C PHE A 196 2.44 -0.42 9.82
N LEU A 197 3.06 -1.51 9.36
CA LEU A 197 3.45 -1.73 7.97
C LEU A 197 2.74 -2.97 7.43
N LEU A 198 1.70 -2.75 6.63
CA LEU A 198 1.00 -3.81 5.89
C LEU A 198 2.00 -4.51 4.97
N SER A 199 2.10 -5.83 5.09
CA SER A 199 3.13 -6.63 4.42
C SER A 199 2.44 -7.68 3.54
N PHE A 200 2.42 -7.56 2.22
CA PHE A 200 3.10 -6.57 1.36
C PHE A 200 2.20 -6.07 0.23
N ALA A 201 2.55 -4.93 -0.37
CA ALA A 201 2.17 -4.64 -1.75
C ALA A 201 3.32 -5.05 -2.68
N ILE A 202 3.01 -5.78 -3.74
CA ILE A 202 4.04 -6.35 -4.62
C ILE A 202 3.64 -6.10 -6.07
N ASP A 203 4.59 -5.65 -6.90
CA ASP A 203 4.36 -5.40 -8.33
C ASP A 203 4.41 -6.68 -9.17
N TYR A 204 3.66 -7.68 -8.73
CA TYR A 204 3.54 -8.99 -9.33
C TYR A 204 2.08 -9.34 -9.62
N THR A 205 1.86 -10.29 -10.54
CA THR A 205 0.54 -10.88 -10.75
C THR A 205 0.13 -11.73 -9.55
N GLU A 206 -1.15 -11.69 -9.17
CA GLU A 206 -1.73 -12.48 -8.06
C GLU A 206 -1.89 -13.99 -8.41
N SER A 207 -1.13 -14.49 -9.39
CA SER A 207 -1.19 -15.90 -9.82
C SER A 207 -0.45 -16.79 -8.84
N SER A 208 -1.13 -17.81 -8.31
CA SER A 208 -0.53 -18.78 -7.39
C SER A 208 0.42 -19.78 -8.05
N SER A 209 0.34 -19.97 -9.37
CA SER A 209 1.15 -20.99 -10.08
C SER A 209 2.32 -20.42 -10.87
N SER A 210 2.26 -19.15 -11.23
CA SER A 210 3.27 -18.50 -12.08
C SER A 210 3.19 -16.98 -11.92
N PRO A 211 3.51 -16.46 -10.73
CA PRO A 211 3.53 -15.03 -10.50
C PRO A 211 4.63 -14.40 -11.37
N THR A 212 4.33 -13.25 -11.95
CA THR A 212 5.24 -12.54 -12.87
C THR A 212 5.29 -11.05 -12.53
N PRO A 213 6.46 -10.39 -12.67
CA PRO A 213 6.55 -8.95 -12.48
C PRO A 213 5.65 -8.18 -13.45
N THR A 214 5.12 -7.06 -12.96
CA THR A 214 4.12 -6.24 -13.67
C THR A 214 4.64 -4.85 -14.02
N ASN A 215 5.95 -4.65 -13.93
CA ASN A 215 6.62 -3.38 -14.21
C ASN A 215 6.05 -2.25 -13.33
N GLY A 216 6.04 -2.43 -12.01
CA GLY A 216 5.64 -1.40 -11.04
C GLY A 216 4.14 -1.28 -10.81
N LYS A 217 3.30 -2.21 -11.27
CA LYS A 217 1.86 -2.19 -10.94
C LYS A 217 1.60 -2.99 -9.66
N PHE A 218 1.59 -2.30 -8.53
CA PHE A 218 1.44 -2.93 -7.22
C PHE A 218 0.04 -3.52 -7.03
N SER A 219 0.01 -4.74 -6.49
CA SER A 219 -1.18 -5.47 -6.04
C SER A 219 -1.06 -5.83 -4.55
N ILE A 220 -2.15 -6.27 -3.92
CA ILE A 220 -2.25 -6.49 -2.48
C ILE A 220 -1.94 -7.94 -2.13
N PHE A 221 -0.94 -8.18 -1.27
CA PHE A 221 -0.52 -9.53 -0.83
C PHE A 221 -0.54 -9.72 0.68
N TRP A 222 -1.03 -8.75 1.47
CA TRP A 222 -1.33 -8.98 2.89
C TRP A 222 -2.71 -9.61 3.08
N ASP A 223 -2.99 -10.04 4.32
CA ASP A 223 -4.29 -10.51 4.81
C ASP A 223 -5.36 -9.40 4.77
N HIS A 224 -5.79 -9.05 3.56
CA HIS A 224 -6.74 -7.99 3.29
C HIS A 224 -8.18 -8.38 3.63
N TYR A 225 -8.41 -9.60 4.12
CA TYR A 225 -9.69 -10.01 4.71
C TYR A 225 -9.83 -9.51 6.15
N ASN A 226 -8.72 -9.47 6.90
CA ASN A 226 -8.69 -9.01 8.29
C ASN A 226 -8.18 -7.57 8.43
N LEU A 227 -7.30 -7.13 7.54
CA LEU A 227 -6.71 -5.79 7.55
C LEU A 227 -7.33 -4.93 6.45
N ILE A 228 -8.65 -4.73 6.55
CA ILE A 228 -9.49 -3.97 5.58
C ILE A 228 -9.40 -2.45 5.81
N PRO A 229 -9.80 -1.61 4.83
CA PRO A 229 -9.75 -0.15 4.96
C PRO A 229 -10.46 0.44 6.18
N SER A 230 -11.61 -0.12 6.57
CA SER A 230 -12.34 0.33 7.76
C SER A 230 -11.60 0.02 9.05
N GLU A 231 -10.83 -1.07 9.12
CA GLU A 231 -10.00 -1.41 10.28
C GLU A 231 -8.78 -0.48 10.39
N VAL A 232 -8.17 -0.10 9.26
CA VAL A 232 -7.12 0.94 9.23
C VAL A 232 -7.65 2.27 9.78
N SER A 233 -8.84 2.69 9.31
CA SER A 233 -9.47 3.92 9.79
C SER A 233 -9.83 3.83 11.28
N SER A 234 -10.38 2.70 11.71
CA SER A 234 -10.79 2.44 13.09
C SER A 234 -9.60 2.50 14.06
N ILE A 235 -8.47 1.86 13.74
CA ILE A 235 -7.31 1.85 14.62
C ILE A 235 -6.69 3.25 14.75
N LYS A 236 -6.60 4.00 13.66
CA LYS A 236 -6.08 5.38 13.65
C LYS A 236 -6.98 6.33 14.46
N ASN A 237 -8.31 6.19 14.33
CA ASN A 237 -9.26 6.99 15.10
C ASN A 237 -9.18 6.67 16.61
N LYS A 238 -8.94 5.41 16.95
CA LYS A 238 -8.81 4.97 18.35
C LYS A 238 -7.48 5.37 18.98
N HIS A 239 -6.41 5.43 18.18
CA HIS A 239 -5.04 5.71 18.64
C HIS A 239 -4.42 6.83 17.79
N PRO A 240 -4.50 8.10 18.22
CA PRO A 240 -3.99 9.23 17.45
C PRO A 240 -2.48 9.20 17.18
N ASN A 241 -1.73 8.40 17.94
CA ASN A 241 -0.30 8.18 17.75
C ASN A 241 0.02 7.05 16.74
N VAL A 242 -0.99 6.47 16.08
CA VAL A 242 -0.83 5.41 15.08
C VAL A 242 -0.84 5.98 13.66
N ARG A 243 0.14 5.55 12.88
CA ARG A 243 0.16 5.64 11.41
C ARG A 243 0.16 4.23 10.82
N VAL A 244 -0.40 4.08 9.61
CA VAL A 244 -0.41 2.79 8.90
C VAL A 244 0.18 3.01 7.51
N GLY A 245 1.30 2.37 7.22
CA GLY A 245 1.92 2.33 5.89
C GLY A 245 1.85 0.94 5.26
N VAL A 246 2.44 0.80 4.09
CA VAL A 246 2.58 -0.47 3.36
C VAL A 246 4.03 -0.72 2.97
N SER A 247 4.51 -1.94 3.19
CA SER A 247 5.83 -2.37 2.73
C SER A 247 5.75 -2.95 1.32
N LEU A 248 6.73 -2.57 0.49
CA LEU A 248 6.80 -2.87 -0.94
C LEU A 248 7.85 -3.95 -1.20
N GLY A 249 7.48 -4.98 -1.96
CA GLY A 249 8.38 -6.08 -2.30
C GLY A 249 8.22 -7.28 -1.35
N GLY A 250 9.19 -7.49 -0.46
CA GLY A 250 9.33 -8.69 0.35
C GLY A 250 10.22 -9.75 -0.31
N ASP A 251 10.31 -10.92 0.34
CA ASP A 251 11.13 -12.04 -0.10
C ASP A 251 10.51 -12.78 -1.31
N SER A 252 9.22 -13.11 -1.26
CA SER A 252 8.60 -13.97 -2.27
C SER A 252 7.12 -13.69 -2.55
N VAL A 253 6.67 -14.14 -3.72
CA VAL A 253 5.27 -14.26 -4.14
C VAL A 253 5.02 -15.72 -4.50
N SER A 254 4.11 -16.40 -3.79
CA SER A 254 3.79 -17.81 -4.02
C SER A 254 5.05 -18.70 -4.13
N ASP A 255 5.96 -18.58 -3.16
CA ASP A 255 7.26 -19.28 -3.08
C ASP A 255 8.27 -18.95 -4.19
N HIS A 256 7.99 -17.97 -5.05
CA HIS A 256 8.93 -17.45 -6.05
C HIS A 256 9.56 -16.13 -5.57
N PRO A 257 10.88 -15.92 -5.75
CA PRO A 257 11.52 -14.65 -5.37
C PRO A 257 10.83 -13.43 -5.98
N ALA A 258 10.53 -12.43 -5.13
CA ALA A 258 9.97 -11.15 -5.54
C ALA A 258 11.09 -10.23 -6.05
N ILE A 259 11.53 -10.49 -7.28
CA ILE A 259 12.62 -9.81 -7.97
C ILE A 259 12.16 -8.43 -8.41
N PHE A 260 12.89 -7.39 -8.01
CA PHE A 260 12.72 -6.06 -8.59
C PHE A 260 13.05 -6.15 -10.09
N MET A 261 12.11 -5.82 -10.99
CA MET A 261 12.28 -6.02 -12.44
C MET A 261 11.55 -4.95 -13.29
N PRO A 262 12.07 -3.71 -13.36
CA PRO A 262 11.51 -2.66 -14.19
C PRO A 262 11.77 -2.91 -15.68
N SER A 263 10.80 -2.57 -16.53
CA SER A 263 11.02 -2.56 -17.99
C SER A 263 11.77 -1.30 -18.46
N SER A 264 11.52 -0.19 -17.79
CA SER A 264 12.28 1.06 -17.88
C SER A 264 12.01 1.88 -16.62
N ILE A 265 12.91 2.80 -16.27
CA ILE A 265 12.75 3.68 -15.11
C ILE A 265 11.42 4.44 -15.21
N ASP A 266 11.16 5.11 -16.34
CA ASP A 266 9.98 5.94 -16.50
C ASP A 266 8.67 5.14 -16.43
N SER A 267 8.61 4.00 -17.12
CA SER A 267 7.40 3.18 -17.11
C SER A 267 7.12 2.57 -15.74
N TRP A 268 8.16 2.11 -15.05
CA TRP A 268 8.02 1.51 -13.72
C TRP A 268 7.57 2.57 -12.71
N VAL A 269 8.21 3.74 -12.70
CA VAL A 269 7.85 4.86 -11.81
C VAL A 269 6.41 5.32 -12.06
N SER A 270 6.00 5.46 -13.32
CA SER A 270 4.63 5.87 -13.66
C SER A 270 3.60 4.86 -13.16
N ASN A 271 3.84 3.56 -13.35
CA ASN A 271 2.96 2.50 -12.87
C ASN A 271 2.94 2.44 -11.34
N ALA A 272 4.10 2.57 -10.70
CA ALA A 272 4.24 2.51 -9.25
C ALA A 272 3.52 3.67 -8.57
N VAL A 273 3.74 4.89 -9.02
CA VAL A 273 3.04 6.08 -8.50
C VAL A 273 1.52 5.92 -8.66
N SER A 274 1.05 5.50 -9.83
CA SER A 274 -0.39 5.36 -10.08
C SER A 274 -1.03 4.28 -9.20
N SER A 275 -0.49 3.07 -9.21
CA SER A 275 -1.07 1.93 -8.48
C SER A 275 -0.97 2.10 -6.96
N LEU A 276 0.16 2.61 -6.45
CA LEU A 276 0.30 2.88 -5.02
C LEU A 276 -0.59 4.02 -4.56
N LYS A 277 -0.78 5.08 -5.36
CA LYS A 277 -1.73 6.14 -5.03
C LYS A 277 -3.14 5.57 -4.83
N ASP A 278 -3.57 4.65 -5.68
CA ASP A 278 -4.89 4.02 -5.57
C ASP A 278 -4.99 3.16 -4.29
N ILE A 279 -3.97 2.34 -3.99
CA ILE A 279 -3.92 1.53 -2.76
C ILE A 279 -3.91 2.42 -1.51
N ILE A 280 -3.03 3.43 -1.48
CA ILE A 280 -2.87 4.37 -0.36
C ILE A 280 -4.18 5.09 -0.07
N ASN A 281 -4.85 5.61 -1.11
CA ASN A 281 -6.13 6.29 -0.95
C ASN A 281 -7.23 5.34 -0.47
N LYS A 282 -7.31 4.13 -1.05
CA LYS A 282 -8.31 3.13 -0.68
C LYS A 282 -8.21 2.70 0.78
N TYR A 283 -6.99 2.55 1.30
CA TYR A 283 -6.74 2.07 2.67
C TYR A 283 -6.47 3.19 3.67
N HIS A 284 -6.44 4.46 3.25
CA HIS A 284 -6.10 5.61 4.09
C HIS A 284 -4.71 5.49 4.74
N LEU A 285 -3.74 5.04 3.94
CA LEU A 285 -2.37 4.81 4.38
C LEU A 285 -1.58 6.13 4.50
N ASP A 286 -0.62 6.15 5.41
CA ASP A 286 0.21 7.31 5.76
C ASP A 286 1.62 7.23 5.19
N GLY A 287 2.05 6.07 4.68
CA GLY A 287 3.44 5.86 4.32
C GLY A 287 3.71 4.61 3.50
N ILE A 288 4.94 4.52 3.02
CA ILE A 288 5.47 3.33 2.35
C ILE A 288 6.81 2.92 2.96
N ASP A 289 7.13 1.65 2.84
CA ASP A 289 8.40 1.05 3.21
C ASP A 289 8.98 0.30 2.01
N ILE A 290 10.26 0.51 1.68
CA ILE A 290 10.91 -0.18 0.56
C ILE A 290 11.63 -1.43 1.10
N ASN A 291 11.15 -2.61 0.72
CA ASN A 291 11.68 -3.89 1.18
C ASN A 291 11.88 -4.90 0.02
N TYR A 292 12.47 -4.47 -1.10
CA TYR A 292 12.95 -5.42 -2.11
C TYR A 292 14.25 -6.09 -1.66
N GLU A 293 14.29 -7.41 -1.78
CA GLU A 293 15.41 -8.24 -1.30
C GLU A 293 16.15 -8.99 -2.43
N HIS A 294 15.52 -9.09 -3.61
CA HIS A 294 16.03 -9.85 -4.76
C HIS A 294 16.25 -8.96 -5.99
N PHE A 295 17.44 -9.08 -6.59
CA PHE A 295 17.84 -8.30 -7.75
C PHE A 295 18.52 -9.21 -8.80
N GLU A 296 18.03 -9.15 -10.04
CA GLU A 296 18.60 -9.91 -11.16
C GLU A 296 19.03 -8.99 -12.34
N ARG A 297 19.39 -9.60 -13.48
CA ARG A 297 19.74 -8.86 -14.71
C ARG A 297 18.57 -7.96 -15.14
N GLY A 298 18.85 -6.68 -15.40
CA GLY A 298 17.84 -5.65 -15.69
C GLY A 298 17.55 -4.73 -14.50
N SER A 299 18.13 -5.04 -13.34
CA SER A 299 17.94 -4.32 -12.09
C SER A 299 19.29 -3.94 -11.50
N ASP A 300 20.14 -3.25 -12.27
CA ASP A 300 21.40 -2.72 -11.74
C ASP A 300 21.16 -1.66 -10.64
N THR A 301 22.23 -1.27 -9.94
CA THR A 301 22.14 -0.35 -8.81
C THR A 301 21.53 1.00 -9.18
N GLU A 302 21.90 1.57 -10.33
CA GLU A 302 21.39 2.87 -10.75
C GLU A 302 19.91 2.78 -11.13
N THR A 303 19.52 1.73 -11.86
CA THR A 303 18.12 1.48 -12.22
C THR A 303 17.23 1.36 -10.97
N PHE A 304 17.66 0.62 -9.95
CA PHE A 304 16.95 0.53 -8.67
C PHE A 304 16.85 1.89 -7.98
N VAL A 305 17.97 2.60 -7.84
CA VAL A 305 18.05 3.90 -7.17
C VAL A 305 17.15 4.93 -7.84
N GLU A 306 17.15 4.99 -9.17
CA GLU A 306 16.30 5.92 -9.92
C GLU A 306 14.82 5.56 -9.84
N CYS A 307 14.46 4.29 -9.95
CA CYS A 307 13.06 3.86 -9.83
C CYS A 307 12.50 4.17 -8.44
N ILE A 308 13.16 3.70 -7.39
CA ILE A 308 12.70 3.89 -6.01
C ILE A 308 12.81 5.37 -5.62
N GLY A 309 13.93 6.02 -5.91
CA GLY A 309 14.18 7.41 -5.58
C GLY A 309 13.15 8.37 -6.19
N ARG A 310 12.81 8.17 -7.47
CA ARG A 310 11.78 8.97 -8.14
C ARG A 310 10.37 8.65 -7.63
N LEU A 311 10.10 7.39 -7.28
CA LEU A 311 8.85 7.00 -6.63
C LEU A 311 8.68 7.74 -5.29
N ILE A 312 9.63 7.61 -4.36
CA ILE A 312 9.50 8.21 -3.02
C ILE A 312 9.47 9.74 -3.09
N LYS A 313 10.26 10.35 -3.98
CA LYS A 313 10.23 11.79 -4.25
C LYS A 313 8.85 12.22 -4.72
N ASN A 314 8.28 11.51 -5.71
CA ASN A 314 6.96 11.85 -6.24
C ASN A 314 5.87 11.74 -5.15
N LEU A 315 5.86 10.65 -4.39
CA LEU A 315 4.86 10.45 -3.34
C LEU A 315 4.96 11.51 -2.23
N LYS A 316 6.18 11.86 -1.78
CA LYS A 316 6.39 12.90 -0.74
C LYS A 316 6.07 14.31 -1.27
N GLU A 317 6.58 14.70 -2.44
CA GLU A 317 6.36 16.06 -2.98
C GLU A 317 4.90 16.32 -3.39
N ASN A 318 4.12 15.27 -3.69
CA ASN A 318 2.69 15.39 -3.96
C ASN A 318 1.82 15.15 -2.72
N ASN A 319 2.41 15.07 -1.52
CA ASN A 319 1.70 14.82 -0.26
C ASN A 319 0.81 13.56 -0.27
N ILE A 320 1.21 12.53 -1.02
CA ILE A 320 0.50 11.24 -1.06
C ILE A 320 0.85 10.40 0.18
N VAL A 321 2.08 10.54 0.69
CA VAL A 321 2.56 9.89 1.90
C VAL A 321 3.18 10.89 2.86
N ASN A 322 3.02 10.64 4.16
CA ASN A 322 3.60 11.42 5.24
C ASN A 322 4.99 10.89 5.61
N PHE A 323 5.21 9.58 5.52
CA PHE A 323 6.50 8.96 5.83
C PHE A 323 6.95 7.91 4.80
N VAL A 324 8.25 7.73 4.70
CA VAL A 324 8.93 6.72 3.89
C VAL A 324 9.99 6.03 4.75
N SER A 325 10.06 4.71 4.69
CA SER A 325 11.19 3.95 5.24
C SER A 325 11.83 3.04 4.19
N ILE A 326 13.04 2.57 4.49
CA ILE A 326 13.73 1.53 3.74
C ILE A 326 14.12 0.40 4.68
N ALA A 327 14.11 -0.84 4.22
CA ALA A 327 14.37 -2.03 5.03
C ALA A 327 15.60 -2.85 4.56
N PRO A 328 16.81 -2.26 4.53
CA PRO A 328 18.01 -2.97 4.11
C PRO A 328 18.43 -4.02 5.13
N PHE A 329 19.30 -4.94 4.72
CA PHE A 329 19.88 -5.96 5.59
C PHE A 329 21.33 -6.30 5.21
N ASN A 330 22.00 -7.14 6.00
CA ASN A 330 23.42 -7.46 5.81
C ASN A 330 23.65 -8.42 4.63
N SER A 331 23.54 -7.90 3.41
CA SER A 331 23.86 -8.56 2.14
C SER A 331 24.56 -7.55 1.23
N ASP A 332 25.67 -7.94 0.59
CA ASP A 332 26.48 -7.03 -0.24
C ASP A 332 25.65 -6.38 -1.36
N ASP A 333 24.79 -7.15 -2.03
CA ASP A 333 24.00 -6.61 -3.15
C ASP A 333 22.88 -5.69 -2.66
N VAL A 334 22.21 -6.04 -1.55
CA VAL A 334 21.18 -5.21 -0.92
C VAL A 334 21.81 -3.93 -0.38
N GLN A 335 22.86 -4.02 0.44
CA GLN A 335 23.55 -2.86 1.01
C GLN A 335 24.00 -1.88 -0.07
N LYS A 336 24.67 -2.38 -1.11
CA LYS A 336 25.13 -1.54 -2.22
C LYS A 336 24.01 -0.68 -2.81
N ARG A 337 22.79 -1.22 -2.90
CA ARG A 337 21.62 -0.57 -3.48
C ARG A 337 20.96 0.42 -2.55
N TYR A 338 20.70 0.01 -1.32
CA TYR A 338 20.04 0.86 -0.34
C TYR A 338 20.94 1.99 0.16
N GLN A 339 22.26 1.77 0.27
CA GLN A 339 23.20 2.86 0.55
C GLN A 339 23.29 3.85 -0.61
N ALA A 340 23.28 3.38 -1.86
CA ALA A 340 23.25 4.27 -3.03
C ALA A 340 21.94 5.07 -3.09
N LEU A 341 20.81 4.43 -2.77
CA LEU A 341 19.50 5.09 -2.65
C LEU A 341 19.53 6.15 -1.55
N TRP A 342 20.02 5.81 -0.36
CA TRP A 342 20.16 6.73 0.76
C TRP A 342 21.02 7.95 0.40
N LYS A 343 22.19 7.73 -0.22
CA LYS A 343 23.09 8.80 -0.63
C LYS A 343 22.44 9.80 -1.59
N LYS A 344 21.57 9.33 -2.50
CA LYS A 344 20.97 10.16 -3.55
C LYS A 344 19.61 10.75 -3.15
N TYR A 345 18.80 10.01 -2.41
CA TYR A 345 17.41 10.35 -2.08
C TYR A 345 17.09 10.35 -0.58
N GLY A 346 18.08 10.20 0.30
CA GLY A 346 17.90 10.10 1.76
C GLY A 346 17.08 11.22 2.39
N LYS A 347 17.09 12.43 1.82
CA LYS A 347 16.24 13.55 2.28
C LYS A 347 14.72 13.29 2.18
N TYR A 348 14.30 12.28 1.43
CA TYR A 348 12.90 11.86 1.30
C TYR A 348 12.58 10.62 2.13
N ILE A 349 13.56 10.04 2.83
CA ILE A 349 13.45 8.81 3.61
C ILE A 349 13.53 9.19 5.08
N ASP A 350 12.50 8.85 5.85
CA ASP A 350 12.39 9.25 7.26
C ASP A 350 13.05 8.21 8.19
N TYR A 351 12.98 6.91 7.85
CA TYR A 351 13.50 5.83 8.70
C TYR A 351 14.29 4.77 7.93
N VAL A 352 15.27 4.16 8.60
CA VAL A 352 15.98 2.98 8.13
C VAL A 352 15.63 1.80 9.04
N ASN A 353 14.75 0.94 8.55
CA ASN A 353 14.34 -0.31 9.20
C ASN A 353 15.38 -1.39 8.92
N PHE A 354 16.62 -1.20 9.38
CA PHE A 354 17.69 -2.16 9.15
C PHE A 354 17.36 -3.50 9.82
N GLN A 355 17.32 -4.58 9.04
CA GLN A 355 16.92 -5.90 9.50
C GLN A 355 18.07 -6.59 10.28
N PHE A 356 18.32 -6.17 11.52
CA PHE A 356 19.32 -6.78 12.40
C PHE A 356 19.06 -8.27 12.71
N TYR A 357 17.84 -8.75 12.45
CA TYR A 357 17.54 -10.19 12.49
C TYR A 357 18.01 -10.96 11.25
N SER A 358 18.54 -10.29 10.21
CA SER A 358 19.15 -10.97 9.07
C SER A 358 20.54 -11.52 9.37
N TYR A 359 21.20 -11.03 10.43
CA TYR A 359 22.44 -11.63 10.90
C TYR A 359 22.17 -13.05 11.40
N GLU A 360 23.18 -13.92 11.31
CA GLU A 360 23.20 -15.13 12.12
C GLU A 360 23.00 -14.80 13.60
N GLN A 361 22.80 -15.82 14.43
CA GLN A 361 22.54 -15.65 15.86
C GLN A 361 23.58 -14.70 16.51
N ILE A 362 23.14 -13.51 16.88
CA ILE A 362 23.95 -12.56 17.64
C ILE A 362 23.93 -13.02 19.08
N THR A 363 25.10 -13.32 19.62
CA THR A 363 25.22 -13.98 20.93
C THR A 363 25.45 -13.00 22.06
N SER A 364 25.75 -11.73 21.75
CA SER A 364 26.06 -10.72 22.76
C SER A 364 25.48 -9.34 22.43
N LYS A 365 25.20 -8.59 23.50
CA LYS A 365 24.78 -7.18 23.44
C LYS A 365 25.84 -6.29 22.78
N SER A 366 27.11 -6.54 23.06
CA SER A 366 28.23 -5.77 22.52
C SER A 366 28.38 -5.94 21.02
N GLU A 367 28.12 -7.14 20.52
CA GLU A 367 28.11 -7.45 19.09
C GLU A 367 26.95 -6.72 18.40
N PHE A 368 25.73 -6.81 18.95
CA PHE A 368 24.58 -6.04 18.44
C PHE A 368 24.84 -4.53 18.38
N ILE A 369 25.38 -3.94 19.46
CA ILE A 369 25.70 -2.51 19.50
C ILE A 369 26.77 -2.15 18.46
N THR A 370 27.74 -3.04 18.22
CA THR A 370 28.77 -2.84 17.18
C THR A 370 28.13 -2.82 15.80
N TYR A 371 27.27 -3.79 15.49
CA TYR A 371 26.55 -3.82 14.21
C TYR A 371 25.66 -2.59 14.05
N PHE A 372 24.92 -2.20 15.09
CA PHE A 372 24.08 -1.00 15.07
C PHE A 372 24.87 0.26 14.71
N LYS A 373 26.06 0.43 15.32
CA LYS A 373 26.93 1.58 15.02
C LYS A 373 27.48 1.53 13.60
N ASN A 374 27.87 0.36 13.11
CA ASN A 374 28.33 0.21 11.72
C ASN A 374 27.24 0.65 10.73
N GLU A 375 25.99 0.23 10.98
CA GLU A 375 24.89 0.63 10.11
C GLU A 375 24.55 2.11 10.24
N THR A 376 24.72 2.70 11.42
CA THR A 376 24.59 4.17 11.62
C THR A 376 25.56 4.95 10.73
N GLU A 377 26.77 4.43 10.51
CA GLU A 377 27.74 5.02 9.57
C GLU A 377 27.35 4.79 8.11
N ASN A 378 26.82 3.61 7.76
CA ASN A 378 26.36 3.30 6.40
C ASN A 378 25.18 4.18 5.94
N TYR A 379 24.29 4.55 6.88
CA TYR A 379 23.14 5.42 6.65
C TYR A 379 23.27 6.70 7.48
N LYS A 380 24.42 7.38 7.33
CA LYS A 380 24.76 8.59 8.07
C LYS A 380 23.62 9.62 8.07
N ASP A 381 23.39 10.20 9.24
CA ASP A 381 22.33 11.16 9.57
C ASP A 381 20.89 10.58 9.48
N GLY A 382 20.76 9.28 9.21
CA GLY A 382 19.48 8.57 9.15
C GLY A 382 18.98 8.10 10.52
N MET A 383 17.66 8.04 10.67
CA MET A 383 17.04 7.45 11.85
C MET A 383 16.98 5.93 11.71
N ILE A 384 18.04 5.26 12.15
CA ILE A 384 18.09 3.79 12.18
C ILE A 384 17.29 3.26 13.36
N LEU A 385 16.44 2.26 13.09
CA LEU A 385 15.65 1.59 14.10
C LEU A 385 16.30 0.26 14.50
N ALA A 386 16.37 -0.04 15.79
CA ALA A 386 16.79 -1.36 16.26
C ALA A 386 15.72 -2.40 15.91
N SER A 387 16.09 -3.66 15.73
CA SER A 387 15.12 -4.66 15.26
C SER A 387 15.36 -6.08 15.76
N TYR A 388 14.28 -6.85 15.79
CA TYR A 388 14.30 -8.27 16.09
C TYR A 388 13.24 -9.04 15.27
N ILE A 389 13.45 -10.34 15.11
CA ILE A 389 12.44 -11.28 14.64
C ILE A 389 11.71 -11.90 15.84
N SER A 390 10.41 -12.03 15.74
CA SER A 390 9.49 -12.30 16.87
C SER A 390 9.73 -13.66 17.50
N ASP A 391 10.03 -14.67 16.69
CA ASP A 391 10.35 -16.01 17.15
C ASP A 391 11.77 -16.14 17.73
N GLY A 392 12.61 -15.12 17.55
CA GLY A 392 14.00 -15.10 17.99
C GLY A 392 14.87 -16.17 17.32
N SER A 393 14.53 -16.58 16.09
CA SER A 393 15.29 -17.58 15.33
C SER A 393 16.69 -17.11 14.92
N THR A 394 16.85 -15.82 14.65
CA THR A 394 18.08 -15.18 14.17
C THR A 394 18.32 -13.82 14.84
N GLY A 395 19.45 -13.17 14.52
CA GLY A 395 19.85 -11.90 15.13
C GLY A 395 19.99 -11.98 16.65
N LEU A 396 19.81 -10.85 17.34
CA LEU A 396 19.78 -10.83 18.80
C LEU A 396 18.34 -11.13 19.27
N LYS A 397 18.17 -12.21 20.03
CA LYS A 397 16.85 -12.66 20.48
C LYS A 397 16.10 -11.56 21.24
N PRO A 398 14.79 -11.39 20.99
CA PRO A 398 14.00 -10.45 21.75
C PRO A 398 13.97 -10.85 23.23
N GLY A 399 14.08 -9.87 24.12
CA GLY A 399 14.14 -10.11 25.56
C GLY A 399 15.19 -9.26 26.26
N LYS A 400 15.70 -9.77 27.38
CA LYS A 400 16.55 -8.99 28.29
C LYS A 400 17.78 -8.41 27.59
N ASP A 401 18.49 -9.21 26.79
CA ASP A 401 19.71 -8.73 26.17
C ASP A 401 19.44 -7.70 25.06
N PHE A 402 18.43 -7.92 24.22
CA PHE A 402 17.99 -6.93 23.24
C PHE A 402 17.56 -5.61 23.90
N LEU A 403 16.75 -5.67 24.95
CA LEU A 403 16.28 -4.48 25.67
C LEU A 403 17.45 -3.74 26.32
N THR A 404 18.38 -4.43 26.98
CA THR A 404 19.58 -3.78 27.55
C THR A 404 20.50 -3.21 26.47
N ALA A 405 20.57 -3.81 25.28
CA ALA A 405 21.29 -3.20 24.17
C ALA A 405 20.61 -1.91 23.70
N CYS A 406 19.28 -1.90 23.60
CA CYS A 406 18.49 -0.71 23.28
C CYS A 406 18.62 0.39 24.35
N GLU A 407 18.57 0.04 25.64
CA GLU A 407 18.81 0.99 26.75
C GLU A 407 20.17 1.69 26.58
N LYS A 408 21.23 0.93 26.29
CA LYS A 408 22.56 1.50 26.04
C LYS A 408 22.61 2.39 24.80
N LEU A 409 21.93 2.00 23.72
CA LEU A 409 21.84 2.84 22.52
C LEU A 409 21.06 4.14 22.81
N LYS A 410 20.02 4.08 23.64
CA LYS A 410 19.27 5.24 24.12
C LYS A 410 20.15 6.16 24.97
N GLU A 411 20.92 5.63 25.92
CA GLU A 411 21.90 6.40 26.72
C GLU A 411 22.97 7.10 25.85
N MET A 412 23.30 6.51 24.69
CA MET A 412 24.22 7.09 23.71
C MET A 412 23.57 8.09 22.74
N ASN A 413 22.26 8.36 22.87
CA ASN A 413 21.46 9.13 21.91
C ASN A 413 21.48 8.57 20.48
N LEU A 414 21.63 7.25 20.32
CA LEU A 414 21.65 6.56 19.03
C LEU A 414 20.34 5.81 18.72
N LEU A 415 19.48 5.57 19.72
CA LEU A 415 18.23 4.86 19.52
C LEU A 415 17.11 5.82 19.07
N HIS A 416 16.67 5.68 17.82
CA HIS A 416 15.53 6.45 17.30
C HIS A 416 14.19 5.70 17.38
N GLY A 417 14.26 4.39 17.58
CA GLY A 417 13.10 3.53 17.71
C GLY A 417 13.42 2.05 17.54
N ILE A 418 12.38 1.23 17.56
CA ILE A 418 12.45 -0.23 17.40
C ILE A 418 11.41 -0.67 16.37
N PHE A 419 11.74 -1.66 15.55
CA PHE A 419 10.73 -2.40 14.78
C PHE A 419 10.86 -3.90 14.96
N PHE A 420 9.83 -4.64 14.58
CA PHE A 420 9.86 -6.10 14.65
C PHE A 420 9.17 -6.76 13.45
N TRP A 421 9.71 -7.93 13.08
CA TRP A 421 9.12 -8.84 12.10
C TRP A 421 8.62 -10.09 12.85
N CYS A 422 7.33 -10.41 12.91
CA CYS A 422 6.17 -9.60 12.58
C CYS A 422 5.02 -9.89 13.56
N ALA A 423 3.95 -9.10 13.51
CA ALA A 423 2.78 -9.24 14.38
C ALA A 423 2.08 -10.59 14.24
N ASP A 424 2.11 -11.20 13.05
CA ASP A 424 1.52 -12.50 12.75
C ASP A 424 2.10 -13.61 13.63
N ASP A 425 3.42 -13.63 13.81
CA ASP A 425 4.10 -14.57 14.72
C ASP A 425 3.94 -14.16 16.18
N SER A 426 4.08 -12.88 16.49
CA SER A 426 3.94 -12.37 17.86
C SER A 426 2.57 -12.62 18.47
N LYS A 427 1.52 -12.84 17.66
CA LYS A 427 0.19 -13.26 18.12
C LYS A 427 0.24 -14.51 18.99
N ALA A 428 0.95 -15.55 18.55
CA ALA A 428 1.09 -16.79 19.31
C ALA A 428 1.94 -16.59 20.58
N LEU A 429 2.84 -15.61 20.57
CA LEU A 429 3.73 -15.23 21.66
C LEU A 429 3.12 -14.19 22.61
N LYS A 430 1.86 -13.78 22.37
CA LYS A 430 1.08 -12.82 23.17
C LYS A 430 1.75 -11.45 23.31
N PHE A 431 2.52 -11.03 22.32
CA PHE A 431 3.13 -9.70 22.23
C PHE A 431 4.01 -9.29 23.44
N LYS A 432 4.57 -10.27 24.17
CA LYS A 432 5.31 -10.01 25.42
C LYS A 432 6.58 -9.17 25.22
N HIS A 433 7.14 -9.18 24.01
CA HIS A 433 8.36 -8.45 23.68
C HIS A 433 8.05 -7.03 23.23
N GLU A 434 6.97 -6.86 22.47
CA GLU A 434 6.47 -5.62 21.91
C GLU A 434 6.01 -4.67 23.03
N VAL A 435 5.36 -5.19 24.07
CA VAL A 435 4.99 -4.39 25.25
C VAL A 435 6.24 -3.80 25.90
N LYS A 436 7.26 -4.62 26.17
CA LYS A 436 8.49 -4.17 26.84
C LYS A 436 9.33 -3.23 25.98
N ALA A 437 9.38 -3.48 24.68
CA ALA A 437 10.07 -2.59 23.74
C ALA A 437 9.41 -1.20 23.72
N GLN A 438 8.09 -1.14 23.67
CA GLN A 438 7.36 0.12 23.74
C GLN A 438 7.51 0.83 25.10
N GLU A 439 7.52 0.09 26.22
CA GLU A 439 7.78 0.65 27.55
C GLU A 439 9.17 1.30 27.64
N LEU A 440 10.21 0.64 27.08
CA LEU A 440 11.58 1.19 27.02
C LEU A 440 11.63 2.50 26.22
N LEU A 441 10.98 2.53 25.06
CA LEU A 441 10.94 3.71 24.18
C LEU A 441 10.13 4.87 24.79
N ALA A 442 9.05 4.55 25.52
CA ALA A 442 8.19 5.52 26.19
C ALA A 442 8.78 6.07 27.50
N ALA A 443 9.80 5.42 28.06
CA ALA A 443 10.49 5.94 29.23
C ALA A 443 11.17 7.28 28.88
N PRO A 444 11.33 8.20 29.84
CA PRO A 444 12.09 9.42 29.64
C PRO A 444 13.57 9.16 29.33
#